data_AF-A0A514ZXW0-F1
#
_entry.id   AF-A0A514ZXW0-F1
#
_cell.length_a   1.000
_cell.length_b   1.000
_cell.length_c   1.000
_cell.angle_alpha   90.00
_cell.angle_beta   90.00
_cell.angle_gamma   90.00
#
_symmetry.space_group_name_H-M   'P 1'
#
loop_
_entity.id
_entity.type
_entity.pdbx_description
1 polymer ?
#
loop_
_entity_poly.entity_id
_entity_poly.type
_entity_poly.pdbx_seq_one_letter_code
_entity_poly.pdbx_strand_id
1 'polypeptide(L)' 'MNTTPKLTAQERQRAAHQLVEASKKPYIARGLSRAVLYLTDEQAAKRDDLIPQFGQLPTAH' A
#
# COMPACT_ATOMS: atom_id res chain seq x y z
N MET A 1 12.16 24.49 -27.56
CA MET A 1 13.09 23.77 -26.66
C MET A 1 12.24 22.92 -25.73
N ASN A 2 12.07 21.63 -26.03
CA ASN A 2 11.29 20.71 -25.18
C ASN A 2 12.21 20.08 -24.14
N THR A 3 12.48 20.80 -23.06
CA THR A 3 13.20 20.27 -21.89
C THR A 3 12.22 19.51 -21.00
N THR A 4 11.90 18.28 -21.37
CA THR A 4 11.34 17.33 -20.40
C THR A 4 12.43 17.10 -19.35
N PRO A 5 12.23 17.49 -18.07
CA PRO A 5 13.25 17.25 -17.06
C PRO A 5 13.45 15.74 -16.95
N LYS A 6 14.64 15.26 -17.33
CA LYS A 6 15.03 13.87 -17.11
C LYS A 6 15.24 13.72 -15.61
N LEU A 7 14.20 13.26 -14.91
CA LEU A 7 14.28 12.86 -13.51
C LEU A 7 15.51 11.95 -13.34
N THR A 8 16.36 12.32 -12.39
CA THR A 8 17.55 11.55 -12.03
C THR A 8 17.13 10.15 -11.56
N ALA A 9 18.03 9.17 -11.64
CA ALA A 9 17.71 7.80 -11.20
C ALA A 9 17.16 7.76 -9.76
N GLN A 10 17.69 8.61 -8.89
CA GLN A 10 17.25 8.79 -7.51
C GLN A 10 15.81 9.33 -7.41
N GLU A 11 15.44 10.33 -8.22
CA GLU A 11 14.08 10.86 -8.22
C GLU A 11 13.07 9.85 -8.74
N ARG A 12 13.46 9.03 -9.73
CA ARG A 12 12.61 7.92 -10.20
C ARG A 12 12.40 6.88 -9.12
N GLN A 13 13.45 6.53 -8.37
CA GLN A 13 13.33 5.63 -7.23
C GLN A 13 12.41 6.20 -6.15
N ARG A 14 12.52 7.50 -5.87
CA ARG A 14 11.65 8.17 -4.90
C ARG A 14 10.19 8.17 -5.35
N ALA A 15 9.94 8.48 -6.62
CA ALA A 15 8.59 8.44 -7.20
C ALA A 15 8.01 7.02 -7.20
N ALA A 16 8.81 6.01 -7.59
CA ALA A 16 8.40 4.61 -7.53
C ALA A 16 8.07 4.17 -6.09
N HIS A 17 8.88 4.56 -5.11
CA HIS A 17 8.62 4.26 -3.71
C HIS A 17 7.32 4.91 -3.23
N GLN A 18 7.09 6.17 -3.57
CA GLN A 18 5.84 6.87 -3.21
C GLN A 18 4.60 6.22 -3.84
N LEU A 19 4.69 5.76 -5.10
CA LEU A 19 3.59 5.04 -5.75
C LEU A 19 3.31 3.70 -5.07
N VAL A 20 4.34 2.97 -4.68
CA VAL A 20 4.20 1.70 -3.93
C VAL A 20 3.57 1.95 -2.57
N GLU A 21 4.02 2.97 -1.84
CA GLU A 21 3.46 3.33 -0.53
C GLU A 21 1.99 3.75 -0.63
N ALA A 22 1.63 4.54 -1.65
CA ALA A 22 0.25 4.96 -1.90
C ALA A 22 -0.68 3.80 -2.31
N SER A 23 -0.12 2.71 -2.84
CA SER A 23 -0.87 1.51 -3.26
C SER A 23 -1.11 0.51 -2.10
N LYS A 24 -0.50 0.75 -0.93
CA LYS A 24 -0.70 -0.13 0.23
C LYS A 24 -2.14 -0.01 0.74
N LYS A 25 -2.75 -1.16 1.03
CA LYS A 25 -4.09 -1.30 1.61
C LYS A 25 -3.99 -1.87 3.03
N PRO A 26 -4.95 -1.59 3.92
CA PRO A 26 -4.98 -2.16 5.26
C PRO A 26 -5.41 -3.63 5.24
N TYR A 27 -4.66 -4.48 5.94
CA TYR A 27 -4.94 -5.89 6.17
C TYR A 27 -4.81 -6.22 7.66
N ILE A 28 -5.63 -7.14 8.14
CA ILE A 28 -5.53 -7.68 9.50
C ILE A 28 -4.88 -9.05 9.43
N ALA A 29 -3.80 -9.26 10.17
CA ALA A 29 -3.16 -10.55 10.27
C ALA A 29 -3.89 -11.45 11.28
N ARG A 30 -4.31 -12.63 10.85
CA ARG A 30 -5.00 -13.63 11.66
C ARG A 30 -4.05 -14.11 12.77
N GLY A 31 -4.50 -14.03 14.02
CA GLY A 31 -3.69 -14.42 15.19
C GLY A 31 -2.88 -13.29 15.81
N LEU A 32 -2.75 -12.13 15.15
CA LEU A 32 -2.24 -10.92 15.77
C LEU A 32 -3.42 -10.07 16.24
N SER A 33 -3.62 -10.02 17.55
CA SER A 33 -4.68 -9.20 18.15
C SER A 33 -4.46 -7.73 17.79
N ARG A 34 -5.32 -7.19 16.91
CA ARG A 34 -5.40 -5.76 16.51
C ARG A 34 -4.23 -5.17 15.68
N ALA A 35 -3.36 -5.98 15.08
CA ALA A 35 -2.34 -5.44 14.19
C ALA A 35 -2.91 -5.20 12.77
N VAL A 36 -2.98 -3.93 12.36
CA VAL A 36 -3.28 -3.55 10.97
C VAL A 36 -1.96 -3.37 10.22
N LEU A 37 -1.80 -4.09 9.13
CA LEU A 37 -0.64 -4.06 8.25
C LEU A 37 -1.02 -3.34 6.95
N TYR A 38 -0.22 -2.37 6.56
CA TYR A 38 -0.38 -1.67 5.28
C TYR A 38 0.54 -2.34 4.25
N LEU A 39 -0.06 -3.12 3.35
CA LEU A 39 0.66 -3.95 2.40
C LEU A 39 0.12 -3.69 0.99
N THR A 40 0.96 -3.81 -0.03
CA THR A 40 0.45 -3.86 -1.41
C THR A 40 -0.27 -5.18 -1.65
N ASP A 41 -1.12 -5.23 -2.68
CA ASP A 41 -1.81 -6.47 -3.10
C ASP A 41 -0.82 -7.62 -3.33
N GLU A 42 0.34 -7.34 -3.96
CA GLU A 42 1.40 -8.33 -4.18
C GLU A 42 2.07 -8.81 -2.88
N GLN A 43 2.22 -7.94 -1.88
CA GLN A 43 2.75 -8.33 -0.57
C GLN A 43 1.71 -9.13 0.22
N ALA A 44 0.44 -8.79 0.08
CA ALA A 44 -0.66 -9.48 0.74
C ALA A 44 -0.91 -10.87 0.13
N ALA A 45 -0.83 -11.01 -1.19
CA ALA A 45 -0.98 -12.28 -1.91
C ALA A 45 0.06 -13.35 -1.51
N LYS A 46 1.17 -12.95 -0.89
CA LYS A 46 2.20 -13.87 -0.37
C LYS A 46 1.87 -14.40 1.03
N ARG A 47 0.78 -13.95 1.65
CA ARG A 47 0.39 -14.26 3.01
C ARG A 47 -1.06 -14.74 3.07
N ASP A 48 -1.24 -15.99 3.48
CA ASP A 48 -2.56 -16.60 3.63
C ASP A 48 -3.26 -16.18 4.94
N ASP A 49 -2.52 -15.57 5.87
CA ASP A 49 -3.03 -15.14 7.18
C ASP A 49 -3.71 -13.76 7.14
N LEU A 50 -3.77 -13.09 5.99
CA LEU A 50 -4.28 -11.73 5.89
C LEU A 50 -5.76 -11.69 5.56
N ILE A 51 -6.49 -10.89 6.34
CA ILE A 51 -7.89 -10.57 6.12
C ILE A 51 -7.94 -9.12 5.62
N PRO A 52 -8.39 -8.86 4.39
CA PRO A 52 -8.51 -7.50 3.90
C PRO A 52 -9.49 -6.70 4.76
N GLN A 53 -9.09 -5.52 5.23
CA GLN A 53 -10.00 -4.62 5.91
C GLN A 53 -10.76 -3.81 4.85
N PHE A 54 -11.61 -4.48 4.07
CA PHE A 54 -12.51 -3.80 3.14
C PHE A 54 -13.50 -2.98 3.95
N GLY A 55 -13.32 -1.64 3.92
CA GLY A 55 -14.27 -0.61 4.32
C GLY A 55 -15.08 -0.90 5.58
N GLN A 56 -14.84 -0.13 6.64
CA GLN A 56 -15.90 0.20 7.59
C GLN A 56 -17.23 0.33 6.84
N LEU A 57 -18.20 -0.55 7.16
CA LEU A 57 -19.59 -0.24 6.89
C LEU A 57 -19.83 1.16 7.46
N PRO A 58 -20.49 2.07 6.72
CA PRO A 58 -20.73 3.41 7.21
C PRO A 58 -21.40 3.30 8.57
N THR A 59 -20.76 3.84 9.60
CA THR A 59 -21.37 4.01 10.91
C THR A 59 -22.55 4.96 10.69
N ALA A 60 -23.74 4.40 10.49
CA ALA A 60 -24.98 5.16 10.50
C ALA A 60 -25.18 5.66 11.93
N HIS A 61 -25.01 6.96 12.13
CA HIS A 61 -25.48 7.70 13.30
C HIS A 61 -26.08 9.02 12.83
#